data_AF-A0A0E3JRB6-F1
#
_entry.id   AF-A0A0E3JRB6-F1
#
_cell.length_a   1.000
_cell.length_b   1.000
_cell.length_c   1.000
_cell.angle_alpha   90.00
_cell.angle_beta   90.00
_cell.angle_gamma   90.00
#
_symmetry.space_group_name_H-M   'P 1'
#
loop_
_entity.id
_entity.type
_entity.pdbx_description
1 polymer ?
#
loop_
_entity_poly.entity_id
_entity_poly.type
_entity_poly.pdbx_seq_one_letter_code
_entity_poly.pdbx_strand_id
1 'polypeptide(L)' 'GWRGSDPARLVRLAYRLVADDYRGGTAVQLIVEHCEPVALA' A
#
# COMPACT_ATOMS: atom_id res chain seq x y z
N GLY A 1 -9.25 -6.98 -3.35
CA GLY A 1 -10.35 -6.63 -2.43
C GLY A 1 -10.06 -7.12 -1.03
N TRP A 2 -10.81 -6.66 -0.03
CA TRP A 2 -10.73 -7.14 1.34
C TRP A 2 -11.06 -8.64 1.41
N ARG A 3 -10.33 -9.41 2.25
CA ARG A 3 -10.43 -10.88 2.33
C ARG A 3 -11.07 -11.39 3.63
N GLY A 4 -11.67 -10.53 4.45
CA GLY A 4 -12.36 -10.92 5.69
C GLY A 4 -11.46 -11.10 6.92
N SER A 5 -10.14 -11.06 6.76
CA SER A 5 -9.19 -11.00 7.88
C SER A 5 -8.71 -9.57 8.10
N ASP A 6 -8.35 -9.25 9.35
CA ASP A 6 -7.65 -8.00 9.63
C ASP A 6 -6.34 -7.94 8.82
N PRO A 7 -5.96 -6.76 8.32
CA PRO A 7 -4.67 -6.60 7.66
C PRO A 7 -3.54 -6.88 8.65
N ALA A 8 -2.43 -7.42 8.15
CA ALA A 8 -1.22 -7.56 8.95
C ALA A 8 -0.78 -6.18 9.48
N ARG A 9 -0.32 -6.15 10.74
CA ARG A 9 0.13 -4.92 11.39
C ARG A 9 1.32 -4.27 10.67
N LEU A 10 2.15 -5.09 10.03
CA LEU A 10 3.28 -4.68 9.21
C LEU A 10 3.28 -5.47 7.90
N VAL A 11 3.55 -4.76 6.80
CA VAL A 11 3.62 -5.32 5.45
C VAL A 11 4.84 -4.80 4.70
N ARG A 12 5.34 -5.58 3.75
CA ARG A 12 6.30 -5.13 2.73
C ARG A 12 5.55 -4.86 1.44
N LEU A 13 5.85 -3.71 0.84
CA LEU A 13 5.20 -3.25 -0.38
C LEU A 13 6.20 -3.16 -1.52
N ALA A 14 5.82 -3.66 -2.69
CA ALA A 14 6.39 -3.19 -3.95
C ALA A 14 5.43 -2.14 -4.52
N TYR A 15 5.93 -0.95 -4.84
CA TYR A 15 5.09 0.16 -5.22
C TYR A 15 5.77 1.08 -6.23
N ARG A 16 4.95 1.83 -6.97
CA ARG A 16 5.37 2.99 -7.76
C ARG A 16 4.93 4.28 -7.10
N LEU A 17 5.77 5.30 -7.23
CA LEU A 17 5.44 6.67 -6.86
C LEU A 17 4.74 7.36 -8.03
N VAL A 18 3.62 8.03 -7.76
CA VAL A 18 2.92 8.88 -8.73
C VAL A 18 2.49 10.19 -8.07
N ALA A 19 2.25 11.22 -8.87
CA ALA A 19 1.55 12.39 -8.38
C ALA A 19 0.13 11.98 -7.96
N ASP A 20 -0.34 12.48 -6.82
CA ASP A 20 -1.69 12.21 -6.33
C ASP A 20 -2.74 12.86 -7.24
N ASP A 21 -3.49 12.05 -7.98
CA ASP A 21 -4.59 12.51 -8.83
C ASP A 21 -5.95 12.50 -8.11
N TYR A 22 -6.00 12.04 -6.86
CA TYR A 22 -7.24 11.87 -6.09
C TYR A 22 -7.53 13.03 -5.13
N ARG A 23 -6.53 13.60 -4.43
CA ARG A 23 -6.72 14.73 -3.48
C ARG A 23 -6.28 16.08 -4.03
N GLY A 24 -6.14 16.20 -5.35
CA GLY A 24 -5.91 17.49 -6.01
C GLY A 24 -4.45 17.80 -6.36
N GLY A 25 -3.60 16.79 -6.59
CA GLY A 25 -2.31 17.00 -7.26
C GLY A 25 -1.15 17.39 -6.36
N THR A 26 -1.38 17.62 -5.06
CA THR A 26 -0.38 18.23 -4.16
C THR A 26 0.38 17.23 -3.29
N ALA A 27 0.08 15.94 -3.43
CA ALA A 27 0.72 14.87 -2.68
C ALA A 27 1.40 13.85 -3.62
N VAL A 28 2.18 12.96 -3.01
CA VAL A 28 2.67 11.73 -3.67
C VAL A 28 1.76 10.59 -3.26
N GLN A 29 1.28 9.84 -4.25
CA GLN A 29 0.50 8.61 -4.04
C GLN A 29 1.38 7.38 -4.30
N LEU A 30 1.11 6.31 -3.56
CA LEU A 30 1.69 4.99 -3.80
C LEU A 30 0.69 4.14 -4.58
N ILE A 31 1.07 3.68 -5.76
CA ILE A 31 0.36 2.57 -6.41
C ILE A 31 1.03 1.27 -5.96
N VAL A 32 0.30 0.49 -5.18
CA VAL A 32 0.77 -0.79 -4.64
C VAL A 32 0.64 -1.88 -5.71
N GLU A 33 1.76 -2.45 -6.13
CA GLU A 33 1.81 -3.56 -7.09
C GLU A 33 1.86 -4.91 -6.37
N HIS A 34 2.51 -4.96 -5.21
CA HIS A 34 2.54 -6.13 -4.34
C HIS A 34 2.50 -5.74 -2.86
N CYS A 35 1.86 -6.57 -2.04
CA CYS A 35 1.75 -6.40 -0.60
C CYS A 35 1.80 -7.78 0.08
N GLU A 36 2.77 -7.96 0.96
CA GLU A 36 2.96 -9.19 1.74
C GLU A 36 3.07 -8.89 3.24
N PRO A 37 2.56 -9.77 4.12
CA PRO A 37 2.81 -9.67 5.55
C PRO A 37 4.31 -9.79 5.88
N VAL A 38 4.78 -9.03 6.86
CA VAL A 38 6.10 -9.28 7.44
C VAL A 38 5.98 -10.44 8.44
N ALA A 39 6.77 -11.50 8.26
CA ALA A 39 6.92 -12.52 9.29
C ALA A 39 7.67 -11.90 10.48
N LEU A 40 7.02 -11.86 11.65
CA LEU A 40 7.72 -11.56 12.90
C LEU A 40 8.57 -12.78 13.25
N ALA A 41 9.86 -12.55 13.49
CA ALA A 41 10.80 -13.57 13.95
C ALA A 41 10.44 -14.11 15.34
#